data_AF-A0ABC9UCW0-F1
#
_entry.id   AF-A0ABC9UCW0-F1
#
_cell.length_a   1.000
_cell.length_b   1.000
_cell.length_c   1.000
_cell.angle_alpha   90.00
_cell.angle_beta   90.00
_cell.angle_gamma   90.00
#
_symmetry.space_group_name_H-M   'P 1'
#
loop_
_entity.id
_entity.type
_entity.pdbx_description
1 polymer ?
#
loop_
_entity_poly.entity_id
_entity_poly.type
_entity_poly.pdbx_seq_one_letter_code
_entity_poly.pdbx_strand_id
1 'polypeptide(L)'
;MARSWVRLFAGATLTLSLTGHALADEGKITVFAAASLTNALQDIAAAYKKEKNVEVVSSFASSSTLARQIEAGAPADLFISADQKWMDYAAEKKAIDATTRETLLGNSLVVVAPKASVQADFTINKQTNWTRLLNGGRLAVGDPEHVPAGIYAKEALQKLGAWETLSPKLAPAEDVRGALALVERNEAPLGIVYGSDAVASKGVKVVATFPEDSHKKVEYPVAIVDGHKNAAVTAFRDYLKGPEASAIFKRYGFTTH
;
A
#
# COMPACT_ATOMS: atom_id res chain seq x y z
N MET A 1 57.18 -45.70 -47.94
CA MET A 1 56.69 -45.24 -49.26
C MET A 1 55.32 -45.89 -49.46
N ALA A 2 54.18 -45.25 -49.72
CA ALA A 2 53.83 -43.89 -50.12
C ALA A 2 52.32 -43.62 -49.83
N ARG A 3 51.99 -42.33 -49.55
CA ARG A 3 50.79 -41.52 -49.89
C ARG A 3 49.38 -42.11 -49.59
N SER A 4 48.60 -41.64 -48.62
CA SER A 4 47.97 -40.31 -48.35
C SER A 4 46.73 -39.97 -49.22
N TRP A 5 45.74 -39.34 -48.56
CA TRP A 5 44.58 -38.56 -49.04
C TRP A 5 43.24 -39.27 -49.23
N VAL A 6 42.34 -39.12 -48.24
CA VAL A 6 40.88 -39.05 -48.48
C VAL A 6 40.33 -37.83 -47.74
N ARG A 7 39.40 -37.17 -48.41
CA ARG A 7 39.00 -35.78 -48.30
C ARG A 7 37.91 -35.55 -47.24
N LEU A 8 38.02 -34.41 -46.58
CA LEU A 8 36.97 -33.48 -46.13
C LEU A 8 35.51 -33.88 -46.43
N PHE A 9 34.71 -34.05 -45.37
CA PHE A 9 33.32 -33.63 -45.36
C PHE A 9 33.12 -32.64 -44.21
N ALA A 10 32.89 -31.38 -44.58
CA ALA A 10 32.50 -30.32 -43.66
C ALA A 10 31.06 -30.55 -43.22
N GLY A 11 30.85 -30.87 -41.94
CA GLY A 11 29.53 -30.88 -41.33
C GLY A 11 29.11 -29.44 -41.04
N ALA A 12 28.13 -28.93 -41.79
CA ALA A 12 27.46 -27.67 -41.46
C ALA A 12 26.55 -27.90 -40.25
N THR A 13 27.03 -27.55 -39.06
CA THR A 13 26.19 -27.45 -37.86
C THR A 13 25.31 -26.21 -37.98
N LEU A 14 24.03 -26.44 -38.29
CA LEU A 14 23.00 -25.41 -38.25
C LEU A 14 22.70 -25.07 -36.77
N THR A 15 23.42 -24.10 -36.22
CA THR A 15 23.06 -23.51 -34.92
C THR A 15 21.79 -22.69 -35.11
N LEU A 16 20.66 -23.30 -34.76
CA LEU A 16 19.37 -22.60 -34.63
C LEU A 16 19.46 -21.72 -33.38
N SER A 17 19.96 -20.50 -33.55
CA SER A 17 19.85 -19.46 -32.52
C SER A 17 18.37 -19.12 -32.36
N LEU A 18 17.70 -19.73 -31.37
CA LEU A 18 16.46 -19.18 -30.85
C LEU A 18 16.80 -17.85 -30.19
N THR A 19 16.78 -16.78 -30.98
CA THR A 19 16.58 -15.42 -30.48
C THR A 19 15.16 -15.36 -29.96
N GLY A 20 14.99 -15.82 -28.72
CA GLY A 20 13.81 -15.50 -27.92
C GLY A 20 13.78 -14.00 -27.74
N HIS A 21 13.15 -13.30 -28.69
CA HIS A 21 12.59 -12.00 -28.42
C HIS A 21 11.49 -12.26 -27.39
N ALA A 22 11.83 -12.05 -26.12
CA ALA A 22 10.80 -11.80 -25.13
C ALA A 22 10.01 -10.62 -25.66
N LEU A 23 8.85 -10.90 -26.26
CA LEU A 23 7.82 -9.89 -26.43
C LEU A 23 7.58 -9.39 -25.01
N ALA A 24 8.05 -8.18 -24.72
CA ALA A 24 7.68 -7.48 -23.52
C ALA A 24 6.15 -7.57 -23.42
N ASP A 25 5.64 -7.93 -22.24
CA ASP A 25 4.21 -7.97 -21.95
C ASP A 25 3.71 -6.51 -21.94
N GLU A 26 3.65 -5.86 -23.11
CA GLU A 26 3.39 -4.43 -23.32
C GLU A 26 1.99 -4.00 -22.83
N GLY A 27 1.18 -4.95 -22.33
CA GLY A 27 -0.19 -4.73 -21.89
C GLY A 27 -0.44 -4.78 -20.39
N LYS A 28 0.54 -5.14 -19.55
CA LYS A 28 0.29 -5.39 -18.11
C LYS A 28 1.24 -4.60 -17.20
N ILE A 29 0.67 -3.89 -16.24
CA ILE A 29 1.39 -3.17 -15.18
C ILE A 29 1.04 -3.81 -13.84
N THR A 30 2.06 -4.21 -13.08
CA THR A 30 1.92 -4.78 -11.73
C THR A 30 2.16 -3.69 -10.68
N VAL A 31 1.17 -3.45 -9.82
CA VAL A 31 1.23 -2.41 -8.78
C VAL A 31 1.23 -3.07 -7.41
N PHE A 32 2.25 -2.80 -6.61
CA PHE A 32 2.24 -3.12 -5.19
C PHE A 32 1.77 -1.89 -4.43
N ALA A 33 0.60 -1.97 -3.80
CA ALA A 33 -0.02 -0.83 -3.16
C ALA A 33 -0.47 -1.14 -1.73
N ALA A 34 -0.30 -0.16 -0.84
CA ALA A 34 -0.79 -0.24 0.53
C ALA A 34 -2.27 -0.67 0.58
N ALA A 35 -2.63 -1.54 1.53
CA ALA A 35 -3.96 -2.11 1.65
C ALA A 35 -5.10 -1.07 1.70
N SER A 36 -4.86 0.11 2.26
CA SER A 36 -5.84 1.21 2.30
C SER A 36 -6.26 1.70 0.91
N LEU A 37 -5.44 1.51 -0.12
CA LEU A 37 -5.68 1.94 -1.50
C LEU A 37 -6.56 0.96 -2.30
N THR A 38 -6.92 -0.20 -1.75
CA THR A 38 -7.58 -1.30 -2.47
C THR A 38 -8.72 -0.84 -3.38
N ASN A 39 -9.74 -0.17 -2.82
CA ASN A 39 -10.92 0.22 -3.59
C ASN A 39 -10.61 1.32 -4.61
N ALA A 40 -9.82 2.32 -4.23
CA ALA A 40 -9.48 3.43 -5.13
C ALA A 40 -8.68 2.95 -6.33
N LEU A 41 -7.67 2.09 -6.12
CA LEU A 41 -6.85 1.57 -7.20
C LEU A 41 -7.58 0.55 -8.09
N GLN A 42 -8.54 -0.20 -7.55
CA GLN A 42 -9.41 -1.06 -8.38
C GLN A 42 -10.26 -0.23 -9.35
N ASP A 43 -10.88 0.86 -8.86
CA ASP A 43 -11.66 1.78 -9.70
C ASP A 43 -10.77 2.50 -10.73
N ILE A 44 -9.59 2.94 -10.33
CA ILE A 44 -8.60 3.58 -11.21
C ILE A 44 -8.12 2.60 -12.29
N ALA A 45 -7.79 1.36 -11.93
CA ALA A 45 -7.36 0.33 -12.87
C ALA A 45 -8.45 0.04 -13.91
N ALA A 46 -9.72 -0.05 -13.49
CA ALA A 46 -10.85 -0.22 -14.38
C ALA A 46 -11.03 0.97 -15.35
N ALA A 47 -10.91 2.20 -14.84
CA ALA A 47 -10.97 3.41 -15.65
C ALA A 47 -9.82 3.47 -16.67
N TYR A 48 -8.60 3.19 -16.22
CA TYR A 48 -7.41 3.20 -17.07
C TYR A 48 -7.47 2.13 -18.16
N LYS A 49 -7.95 0.92 -17.85
CA LYS A 49 -8.17 -0.14 -18.85
C LYS A 49 -9.18 0.30 -19.91
N LYS A 50 -10.27 0.96 -19.50
CA LYS A 50 -11.29 1.46 -20.43
C LYS A 50 -10.74 2.54 -21.37
N GLU A 51 -9.87 3.42 -20.87
CA GLU A 51 -9.35 4.54 -21.65
C GLU A 51 -8.14 4.18 -22.51
N LYS A 52 -7.18 3.43 -21.95
CA LYS A 52 -5.87 3.16 -22.57
C LYS A 52 -5.70 1.72 -23.05
N ASN A 53 -6.65 0.83 -22.76
CA ASN A 53 -6.57 -0.60 -23.04
C ASN A 53 -5.36 -1.32 -22.40
N VAL A 54 -4.77 -0.75 -21.34
CA VAL A 54 -3.68 -1.37 -20.57
C VAL A 54 -4.24 -2.00 -19.30
N GLU A 55 -3.85 -3.24 -19.02
CA GLU A 55 -4.22 -3.96 -17.80
C GLU A 55 -3.32 -3.54 -16.64
N VAL A 56 -3.95 -3.26 -15.49
CA VAL A 56 -3.26 -2.96 -14.24
C VAL A 56 -3.68 -4.00 -13.22
N VAL A 57 -2.71 -4.79 -12.75
CA VAL A 57 -2.92 -5.82 -11.74
C VAL A 57 -2.27 -5.37 -10.44
N SER A 58 -3.06 -5.31 -9.37
CA SER A 58 -2.61 -4.80 -8.08
C SER A 58 -2.50 -5.90 -7.04
N SER A 59 -1.40 -5.89 -6.28
CA SER A 59 -1.23 -6.65 -5.04
C SER A 59 -1.34 -5.70 -3.85
N PHE A 60 -2.19 -6.07 -2.89
CA PHE A 60 -2.47 -5.26 -1.71
C PHE A 60 -2.04 -5.96 -0.44
N ALA A 61 -1.26 -5.26 0.39
CA ALA A 61 -0.86 -5.68 1.72
C ALA A 61 -0.39 -4.47 2.53
N SER A 62 0.12 -4.67 3.74
CA SER A 62 0.90 -3.63 4.42
C SER A 62 2.08 -3.19 3.54
N SER A 63 2.36 -1.88 3.50
CA SER A 63 3.52 -1.33 2.79
C SER A 63 4.83 -1.96 3.25
N SER A 64 4.92 -2.38 4.52
CA SER A 64 6.06 -3.13 5.04
C SER A 64 6.30 -4.45 4.34
N THR A 65 5.23 -5.19 4.08
CA THR A 65 5.29 -6.50 3.43
C THR A 65 5.66 -6.32 1.96
N LEU A 66 5.03 -5.36 1.30
CA LEU A 66 5.28 -5.05 -0.11
C LEU A 66 6.72 -4.56 -0.34
N ALA A 67 7.23 -3.65 0.49
CA ALA A 67 8.60 -3.15 0.37
C ALA A 67 9.64 -4.26 0.53
N ARG A 68 9.43 -5.20 1.48
CA ARG A 68 10.29 -6.38 1.65
C ARG A 68 10.19 -7.36 0.48
N GLN A 69 9.00 -7.53 -0.10
CA GLN A 69 8.83 -8.36 -1.28
C GLN A 69 9.54 -7.75 -2.49
N ILE A 70 9.47 -6.43 -2.68
CA ILE A 70 10.18 -5.71 -3.74
C ILE A 70 11.70 -5.84 -3.55
N GLU A 71 12.21 -5.65 -2.33
CA GLU A 71 13.62 -5.90 -2.01
C GLU A 71 14.03 -7.34 -2.35
N ALA A 72 13.16 -8.32 -2.09
CA ALA A 72 13.40 -9.72 -2.40
C ALA A 72 13.25 -10.08 -3.89
N GLY A 73 12.98 -9.09 -4.76
CA GLY A 73 12.89 -9.27 -6.22
C GLY A 73 11.50 -9.63 -6.75
N ALA A 74 10.43 -9.34 -5.99
CA ALA A 74 9.07 -9.46 -6.53
C ALA A 74 8.89 -8.50 -7.72
N PRO A 75 8.31 -8.96 -8.85
CA PRO A 75 8.28 -8.19 -10.10
C PRO A 75 7.12 -7.18 -10.12
N ALA A 76 7.15 -6.20 -9.20
CA ALA A 76 6.26 -5.05 -9.23
C ALA A 76 6.84 -3.95 -10.12
N ASP A 77 5.99 -3.23 -10.86
CA ASP A 77 6.42 -2.08 -11.66
C ASP A 77 6.31 -0.77 -10.88
N LEU A 78 5.28 -0.66 -10.02
CA LEU A 78 5.03 0.50 -9.16
C LEU A 78 4.86 0.07 -7.72
N PHE A 79 5.39 0.89 -6.82
CA PHE A 79 5.16 0.79 -5.39
C PHE A 79 4.45 2.04 -4.89
N ILE A 80 3.35 1.86 -4.15
CA ILE A 80 2.64 2.95 -3.46
C ILE A 80 2.57 2.60 -1.96
N SER A 81 3.37 3.30 -1.16
CA SER A 81 3.42 3.12 0.29
C SER A 81 2.36 4.00 0.99
N ALA A 82 1.95 3.62 2.20
CA ALA A 82 1.12 4.46 3.08
C ALA A 82 1.93 5.32 4.05
N ASP A 83 3.26 5.24 3.98
CA ASP A 83 4.17 6.17 4.66
C ASP A 83 5.44 6.42 3.83
N GLN A 84 6.19 7.46 4.20
CA GLN A 84 7.51 7.73 3.63
C GLN A 84 8.54 6.67 4.04
N LYS A 85 8.42 6.11 5.25
CA LYS A 85 9.41 5.19 5.83
C LYS A 85 9.66 3.94 4.98
N TRP A 86 8.61 3.29 4.47
CA TRP A 86 8.78 2.09 3.64
C TRP A 86 9.20 2.40 2.21
N MET A 87 8.93 3.61 1.73
CA MET A 87 9.50 4.10 0.48
C MET A 87 10.99 4.45 0.64
N ASP A 88 11.38 5.06 1.76
CA ASP A 88 12.78 5.30 2.14
C ASP A 88 13.53 3.97 2.22
N TYR A 89 12.96 2.97 2.90
CA TYR A 89 13.52 1.61 2.95
C TYR A 89 13.79 1.05 1.56
N ALA A 90 12.80 1.07 0.66
CA ALA A 90 12.97 0.55 -0.69
C ALA A 90 14.04 1.34 -1.49
N ALA A 91 14.14 2.65 -1.27
CA ALA A 91 15.18 3.50 -1.87
C ALA A 91 16.58 3.15 -1.38
N GLU A 92 16.74 2.96 -0.06
CA GLU A 92 18.01 2.56 0.57
C GLU A 92 18.49 1.20 0.05
N LYS A 93 17.55 0.30 -0.22
CA LYS A 93 17.81 -1.01 -0.84
C LYS A 93 18.03 -0.94 -2.35
N LYS A 94 17.97 0.24 -2.95
CA LYS A 94 18.05 0.47 -4.40
C LYS A 94 17.01 -0.34 -5.19
N ALA A 95 15.85 -0.58 -4.59
CA ALA A 95 14.79 -1.37 -5.19
C ALA A 95 13.73 -0.48 -5.89
N ILE A 96 13.92 0.84 -5.92
CA ILE A 96 13.09 1.80 -6.65
C ILE A 96 13.96 2.80 -7.42
N ASP A 97 13.43 3.35 -8.51
CA ASP A 97 13.98 4.54 -9.16
C ASP A 97 13.60 5.77 -8.33
N ALA A 98 14.53 6.23 -7.48
CA ALA A 98 14.33 7.37 -6.60
C ALA A 98 13.97 8.67 -7.34
N THR A 99 14.34 8.82 -8.62
CA THR A 99 13.98 10.00 -9.43
C THR A 99 12.49 10.08 -9.76
N THR A 100 11.78 8.96 -9.61
CA THR A 100 10.34 8.84 -9.87
C THR A 100 9.50 8.94 -8.61
N ARG A 101 10.13 9.04 -7.43
CA ARG A 101 9.40 9.14 -6.17
C ARG A 101 8.67 10.47 -6.07
N GLU A 102 7.39 10.41 -5.74
CA GLU A 102 6.55 11.59 -5.53
C GLU A 102 5.47 11.30 -4.49
N THR A 103 5.18 12.27 -3.62
CA THR A 103 4.06 12.15 -2.68
C THR A 103 2.74 12.37 -3.43
N LEU A 104 1.94 11.31 -3.54
CA LEU A 104 0.71 11.30 -4.34
C LEU A 104 -0.50 11.76 -3.52
N LEU A 105 -0.63 11.24 -2.29
CA LEU A 105 -1.83 11.41 -1.47
C LEU A 105 -1.49 11.74 -0.03
N GLY A 106 -2.45 12.33 0.67
CA GLY A 106 -2.51 12.34 2.12
C GLY A 106 -3.78 11.66 2.65
N ASN A 107 -3.85 11.50 3.96
CA ASN A 107 -4.99 10.88 4.63
C ASN A 107 -5.07 11.35 6.09
N SER A 108 -6.16 11.01 6.78
CA SER A 108 -6.32 11.23 8.22
C SER A 108 -6.28 9.92 8.98
N LEU A 109 -5.90 9.97 10.26
CA LEU A 109 -5.96 8.82 11.17
C LEU A 109 -7.22 8.95 12.05
N VAL A 110 -8.04 7.89 12.11
CA VAL A 110 -9.35 7.93 12.77
C VAL A 110 -9.54 6.72 13.68
N VAL A 111 -10.42 6.88 14.67
CA VAL A 111 -10.98 5.76 15.45
C VAL A 111 -12.34 5.41 14.87
N VAL A 112 -12.51 4.14 14.56
CA VAL A 112 -13.77 3.56 14.09
C VAL A 112 -14.37 2.62 15.12
N ALA A 113 -15.69 2.51 15.12
CA ALA A 113 -16.46 1.51 15.85
C ALA A 113 -17.37 0.75 14.87
N PRO A 114 -17.86 -0.45 15.22
CA PRO A 114 -18.84 -1.17 14.40
C PRO A 114 -20.05 -0.28 14.10
N LYS A 115 -20.67 -0.42 12.92
CA LYS A 115 -21.78 0.44 12.49
C LYS A 115 -22.95 0.42 13.48
N ALA A 116 -23.24 -0.75 14.05
CA ALA A 116 -24.30 -0.96 15.04
C ALA A 116 -23.90 -0.61 16.49
N SER A 117 -22.66 -0.18 16.73
CA SER A 117 -22.19 0.17 18.07
C SER A 117 -22.92 1.39 18.62
N VAL A 118 -23.23 1.37 19.92
CA VAL A 118 -23.77 2.52 20.66
C VAL A 118 -22.71 3.54 21.04
N GLN A 119 -21.44 3.30 20.69
CA GLN A 119 -20.35 4.24 20.93
C GLN A 119 -20.67 5.59 20.27
N ALA A 120 -20.71 6.63 21.09
CA ALA A 120 -20.88 8.01 20.66
C ALA A 120 -19.53 8.61 20.25
N ASP A 121 -19.61 9.68 19.47
CA ASP A 121 -18.45 10.45 19.06
C ASP A 121 -17.75 11.05 20.28
N PHE A 122 -16.42 11.12 20.23
CA PHE A 122 -15.61 11.69 21.29
C PHE A 122 -14.40 12.44 20.74
N THR A 123 -13.85 13.34 21.56
CA THR A 123 -12.60 14.04 21.23
C THR A 123 -11.41 13.29 21.80
N ILE A 124 -10.39 13.07 20.97
CA ILE A 124 -9.12 12.51 21.39
C ILE A 124 -8.23 13.63 21.96
N ASN A 125 -7.80 13.46 23.20
CA ASN A 125 -6.84 14.31 23.90
C ASN A 125 -6.13 13.51 25.01
N LYS A 126 -5.27 14.17 25.79
CA LYS A 126 -4.50 13.53 26.87
C LYS A 126 -5.36 12.97 28.02
N GLN A 127 -6.61 13.41 28.13
CA GLN A 127 -7.56 13.00 29.17
C GLN A 127 -8.56 11.94 28.68
N THR A 128 -8.46 11.50 27.41
CA THR A 128 -9.33 10.46 26.86
C THR A 128 -9.20 9.16 27.65
N ASN A 129 -10.30 8.70 28.24
CA ASN A 129 -10.34 7.47 29.03
C ASN A 129 -10.53 6.25 28.13
N TRP A 130 -9.43 5.81 27.51
CA TRP A 130 -9.40 4.66 26.60
C TRP A 130 -9.84 3.35 27.24
N THR A 131 -9.52 3.12 28.52
CA THR A 131 -9.92 1.90 29.24
C THR A 131 -11.45 1.78 29.32
N ARG A 132 -12.14 2.90 29.58
CA ARG A 132 -13.59 2.95 29.56
C ARG A 132 -14.14 2.73 28.16
N LEU A 133 -13.55 3.38 27.15
CA LEU A 133 -13.99 3.28 25.76
C LEU A 133 -13.89 1.84 25.21
N LEU A 134 -12.84 1.10 25.60
CA LEU A 134 -12.66 -0.29 25.19
C LEU A 134 -13.55 -1.26 25.99
N ASN A 135 -13.98 -0.89 27.20
CA ASN A 135 -14.83 -1.71 28.07
C ASN A 135 -14.38 -3.19 28.18
N GLY A 136 -13.07 -3.41 28.35
CA GLY A 136 -12.47 -4.76 28.42
C GLY A 136 -12.15 -5.41 27.07
N GLY A 137 -12.59 -4.85 25.95
CA GLY A 137 -12.22 -5.29 24.61
C GLY A 137 -10.82 -4.82 24.18
N ARG A 138 -10.41 -5.27 22.98
CA ARG A 138 -9.14 -4.90 22.36
C ARG A 138 -9.29 -3.75 21.37
N LEU A 139 -8.21 -2.99 21.15
CA LEU A 139 -8.13 -1.96 20.13
C LEU A 139 -7.52 -2.55 18.86
N ALA A 140 -8.31 -2.68 17.78
CA ALA A 140 -7.80 -3.15 16.50
C ALA A 140 -6.86 -2.12 15.86
N VAL A 141 -5.66 -2.53 15.49
CA VAL A 141 -4.66 -1.67 14.86
C VAL A 141 -3.88 -2.47 13.83
N GLY A 142 -3.36 -1.84 12.78
CA GLY A 142 -2.26 -2.47 12.03
C GLY A 142 -1.09 -2.73 12.98
N ASP A 143 -0.31 -3.80 12.76
CA ASP A 143 0.81 -4.12 13.65
C ASP A 143 1.74 -2.89 13.81
N PRO A 144 1.86 -2.35 15.04
CA PRO A 144 2.57 -1.10 15.28
C PRO A 144 4.08 -1.18 15.09
N GLU A 145 4.64 -2.38 14.93
CA GLU A 145 6.07 -2.57 14.69
C GLU A 145 6.44 -2.34 13.22
N HIS A 146 5.50 -2.51 12.28
CA HIS A 146 5.83 -2.37 10.87
C HIS A 146 4.71 -1.84 9.96
N VAL A 147 3.43 -2.00 10.29
CA VAL A 147 2.34 -1.51 9.43
C VAL A 147 2.24 0.02 9.55
N PRO A 148 2.22 0.80 8.44
CA PRO A 148 2.12 2.26 8.51
C PRO A 148 1.01 2.78 9.41
N ALA A 149 -0.22 2.26 9.28
CA ALA A 149 -1.34 2.66 10.14
C ALA A 149 -1.07 2.39 11.62
N GLY A 150 -0.41 1.28 11.94
CA GLY A 150 0.03 0.93 13.29
C GLY A 150 1.12 1.84 13.82
N ILE A 151 2.09 2.21 12.97
CA ILE A 151 3.18 3.14 13.31
C ILE A 151 2.60 4.53 13.63
N TYR A 152 1.71 5.05 12.78
CA TYR A 152 1.01 6.31 13.03
C TYR A 152 0.16 6.24 14.31
N ALA A 153 -0.55 5.13 14.54
CA ALA A 153 -1.31 4.92 15.76
C ALA A 153 -0.42 4.91 17.01
N LYS A 154 0.72 4.20 16.98
CA LYS A 154 1.70 4.17 18.07
C LYS A 154 2.24 5.57 18.36
N GLU A 155 2.65 6.30 17.34
CA GLU A 155 3.14 7.69 17.47
C GLU A 155 2.08 8.60 18.10
N ALA A 156 0.84 8.56 17.59
CA ALA A 156 -0.28 9.34 18.10
C ALA A 156 -0.59 9.03 19.58
N LEU A 157 -0.69 7.75 19.91
CA LEU A 157 -0.98 7.30 21.27
C LEU A 157 0.18 7.60 22.24
N GLN A 158 1.43 7.56 21.78
CA GLN A 158 2.59 7.96 22.58
C GLN A 158 2.56 9.47 22.87
N LYS A 159 2.32 10.30 21.84
CA LYS A 159 2.24 11.75 21.99
C LYS A 159 1.10 12.19 22.92
N LEU A 160 0.00 11.44 22.91
CA LEU A 160 -1.15 11.65 23.78
C LEU A 160 -1.03 11.01 25.16
N GLY A 161 0.08 10.29 25.45
CA GLY A 161 0.33 9.64 26.74
C GLY A 161 -0.53 8.40 27.01
N ALA A 162 -1.18 7.84 25.99
CA ALA A 162 -2.08 6.70 26.10
C ALA A 162 -1.42 5.34 25.76
N TRP A 163 -0.23 5.36 25.16
CA TRP A 163 0.43 4.14 24.64
C TRP A 163 0.62 3.05 25.70
N GLU A 164 1.20 3.37 26.86
CA GLU A 164 1.45 2.38 27.92
C GLU A 164 0.16 1.73 28.45
N THR A 165 -0.96 2.45 28.40
CA THR A 165 -2.27 1.92 28.79
C THR A 165 -2.87 0.99 27.73
N LEU A 166 -2.62 1.30 26.46
CA LEU A 166 -3.25 0.64 25.31
C LEU A 166 -2.41 -0.48 24.71
N SER A 167 -1.09 -0.44 24.82
CA SER A 167 -0.18 -1.43 24.22
C SER A 167 -0.50 -2.88 24.65
N PRO A 168 -0.93 -3.18 25.89
CA PRO A 168 -1.31 -4.55 26.27
C PRO A 168 -2.71 -4.96 25.75
N LYS A 169 -3.50 -3.98 25.26
CA LYS A 169 -4.89 -4.12 24.83
C LYS A 169 -5.05 -4.10 23.31
N LEU A 170 -3.95 -4.10 22.56
CA LEU A 170 -4.02 -4.11 21.10
C LEU A 170 -4.53 -5.44 20.56
N ALA A 171 -5.19 -5.40 19.41
CA ALA A 171 -5.39 -6.50 18.49
C ALA A 171 -4.65 -6.15 17.19
N PRO A 172 -3.33 -6.43 17.12
CA PRO A 172 -2.54 -6.12 15.94
C PRO A 172 -2.99 -6.99 14.76
N ALA A 173 -3.02 -6.40 13.57
CA ALA A 173 -3.37 -7.04 12.32
C ALA A 173 -2.27 -6.85 11.27
N GLU A 174 -2.22 -7.77 10.31
CA GLU A 174 -1.20 -7.80 9.23
C GLU A 174 -1.18 -6.52 8.37
N ASP A 175 -2.31 -5.84 8.26
CA ASP A 175 -2.45 -4.54 7.64
C ASP A 175 -3.68 -3.78 8.20
N VAL A 176 -3.89 -2.55 7.72
CA VAL A 176 -4.99 -1.69 8.17
C VAL A 176 -6.38 -2.23 7.78
N ARG A 177 -6.50 -2.99 6.68
CA ARG A 177 -7.77 -3.61 6.27
C ARG A 177 -8.07 -4.84 7.12
N GLY A 178 -7.06 -5.56 7.58
CA GLY A 178 -7.20 -6.55 8.64
C GLY A 178 -7.74 -5.93 9.94
N ALA A 179 -7.19 -4.80 10.37
CA ALA A 179 -7.67 -4.08 11.55
C ALA A 179 -9.11 -3.59 11.39
N LEU A 180 -9.45 -2.99 10.23
CA LEU A 180 -10.81 -2.59 9.88
C LEU A 180 -11.77 -3.78 9.98
N ALA A 181 -11.39 -4.93 9.44
CA ALA A 181 -12.26 -6.12 9.40
C ALA A 181 -12.56 -6.66 10.80
N LEU A 182 -11.64 -6.56 11.76
CA LEU A 182 -11.90 -6.90 13.17
C LEU A 182 -13.04 -6.02 13.75
N VAL A 183 -13.07 -4.74 13.39
CA VAL A 183 -14.13 -3.81 13.84
C VAL A 183 -15.44 -4.08 13.10
N GLU A 184 -15.40 -4.33 11.79
CA GLU A 184 -16.59 -4.69 11.00
C GLU A 184 -17.30 -5.93 11.55
N ARG A 185 -16.53 -6.93 11.98
CA ARG A 185 -17.04 -8.18 12.57
C ARG A 185 -17.38 -8.06 14.06
N ASN A 186 -17.24 -6.88 14.65
CA ASN A 186 -17.46 -6.65 16.08
C ASN A 186 -16.58 -7.54 16.99
N GLU A 187 -15.41 -7.94 16.49
CA GLU A 187 -14.37 -8.66 17.26
C GLU A 187 -13.51 -7.69 18.08
N ALA A 188 -13.46 -6.43 17.67
CA ALA A 188 -12.88 -5.32 18.41
C ALA A 188 -13.90 -4.16 18.53
N PRO A 189 -14.17 -3.63 19.74
CA PRO A 189 -15.10 -2.52 19.92
C PRO A 189 -14.66 -1.22 19.24
N LEU A 190 -13.34 -1.02 19.09
CA LEU A 190 -12.73 0.11 18.43
C LEU A 190 -11.55 -0.34 17.59
N GLY A 191 -11.25 0.41 16.53
CA GLY A 191 -10.00 0.28 15.80
C GLY A 191 -9.46 1.61 15.30
N ILE A 192 -8.14 1.66 15.08
CA ILE A 192 -7.46 2.81 14.48
C ILE A 192 -7.15 2.46 13.02
N VAL A 193 -7.73 3.24 12.10
CA VAL A 193 -7.62 3.06 10.65
C VAL A 193 -7.47 4.43 9.98
N TYR A 194 -7.35 4.47 8.65
CA TYR A 194 -7.39 5.75 7.94
C TYR A 194 -8.82 6.24 7.69
N GLY A 195 -8.99 7.55 7.51
CA GLY A 195 -10.28 8.14 7.11
C GLY A 195 -10.83 7.49 5.85
N SER A 196 -9.97 7.21 4.87
CA SER A 196 -10.36 6.51 3.63
C SER A 196 -10.88 5.09 3.84
N ASP A 197 -10.35 4.36 4.84
CA ASP A 197 -10.80 3.00 5.15
C ASP A 197 -12.24 3.03 5.70
N ALA A 198 -12.55 4.03 6.52
CA ALA A 198 -13.90 4.25 7.02
C ALA A 198 -14.88 4.64 5.89
N VAL A 199 -14.45 5.43 4.91
CA VAL A 199 -15.24 5.76 3.71
C VAL A 199 -15.50 4.52 2.85
N ALA A 200 -14.52 3.63 2.73
CA ALA A 200 -14.64 2.40 1.93
C ALA A 200 -15.53 1.33 2.57
N SER A 201 -15.79 1.42 3.89
CA SER A 201 -16.57 0.44 4.64
C SER A 201 -18.02 0.85 4.84
N LYS A 202 -18.91 -0.14 4.77
CA LYS A 202 -20.32 -0.01 5.23
C LYS A 202 -20.51 -0.54 6.67
N GLY A 203 -19.53 -1.27 7.19
CA GLY A 203 -19.59 -2.00 8.46
C GLY A 203 -19.10 -1.22 9.67
N VAL A 204 -18.53 -0.03 9.49
CA VAL A 204 -18.05 0.82 10.58
C VAL A 204 -18.60 2.24 10.50
N LYS A 205 -18.36 3.00 11.56
CA LYS A 205 -18.54 4.46 11.62
C LYS A 205 -17.32 5.08 12.30
N VAL A 206 -16.93 6.27 11.86
CA VAL A 206 -15.93 7.08 12.58
C VAL A 206 -16.54 7.59 13.87
N VAL A 207 -15.83 7.47 14.98
CA VAL A 207 -16.25 7.97 16.31
C VAL A 207 -15.26 8.97 16.90
N ALA A 208 -14.05 9.08 16.33
CA ALA A 208 -13.12 10.17 16.62
C ALA A 208 -12.08 10.29 15.50
N THR A 209 -11.48 11.48 15.36
CA THR A 209 -10.32 11.73 14.48
C THR A 209 -9.14 12.12 15.34
N PHE A 210 -7.96 11.55 15.08
CA PHE A 210 -6.75 11.94 15.78
C PHE A 210 -6.37 13.37 15.42
N PRO A 211 -5.85 14.18 16.37
CA PRO A 211 -5.29 15.48 16.03
C PRO A 211 -4.17 15.34 15.00
N GLU A 212 -4.14 16.19 13.97
CA GLU A 212 -3.12 16.12 12.91
C GLU A 212 -1.70 16.27 13.46
N ASP A 213 -1.54 17.02 14.55
CA ASP A 213 -0.26 17.19 15.23
C ASP A 213 0.10 15.99 16.12
N SER A 214 -0.76 14.99 16.31
CA SER A 214 -0.48 13.83 17.17
C SER A 214 0.49 12.82 16.52
N HIS A 215 0.57 12.80 15.20
CA HIS A 215 1.43 11.90 14.43
C HIS A 215 2.13 12.67 13.30
N LYS A 216 3.10 12.03 12.63
CA LYS A 216 3.58 12.52 11.33
C LYS A 216 2.41 12.61 10.35
N LYS A 217 2.47 13.57 9.44
CA LYS A 217 1.49 13.67 8.34
C LYS A 217 1.42 12.33 7.60
N VAL A 218 0.21 11.85 7.36
CA VAL A 218 0.00 10.61 6.60
C VAL A 218 0.18 10.94 5.12
N GLU A 219 1.18 10.33 4.49
CA GLU A 219 1.56 10.61 3.10
C GLU A 219 1.83 9.32 2.35
N TYR A 220 1.33 9.25 1.12
CA TYR A 220 1.43 8.08 0.26
C TYR A 220 2.38 8.37 -0.91
N PRO A 221 3.67 8.04 -0.81
CA PRO A 221 4.58 8.17 -1.93
C PRO A 221 4.35 7.04 -2.95
N VAL A 222 4.46 7.40 -4.23
CA VAL A 222 4.53 6.47 -5.37
C VAL A 222 5.93 6.53 -5.99
N ALA A 223 6.47 5.38 -6.39
CA ALA A 223 7.70 5.28 -7.17
C ALA A 223 7.65 4.08 -8.13
N ILE A 224 8.40 4.18 -9.22
CA ILE A 224 8.68 3.05 -10.12
C ILE A 224 9.75 2.16 -9.47
N VAL A 225 9.56 0.85 -9.54
CA VAL A 225 10.54 -0.14 -9.06
C VAL A 225 11.78 -0.11 -9.95
N ASP A 226 12.97 -0.29 -9.37
CA ASP A 226 14.23 -0.18 -10.10
C ASP A 226 14.27 -1.20 -11.26
N GLY A 227 14.69 -0.75 -12.44
CA GLY A 227 14.69 -1.59 -13.66
C GLY A 227 13.33 -1.77 -14.36
N HIS A 228 12.22 -1.30 -13.78
CA HIS A 228 10.87 -1.44 -14.36
C HIS A 228 10.38 -0.20 -15.13
N LYS A 229 11.21 0.85 -15.23
CA LYS A 229 10.85 2.09 -15.91
C LYS A 229 10.74 1.89 -17.42
N ASN A 230 9.52 2.04 -17.93
CA ASN A 230 9.22 2.11 -19.35
C ASN A 230 8.06 3.09 -19.61
N ALA A 231 7.68 3.27 -20.87
CA ALA A 231 6.66 4.22 -21.27
C ALA A 231 5.28 3.92 -20.65
N ALA A 232 4.87 2.65 -20.59
CA ALA A 232 3.57 2.25 -20.05
C ALA A 232 3.49 2.49 -18.53
N VAL A 233 4.53 2.11 -17.79
CA VAL A 233 4.61 2.30 -16.33
C VAL A 233 4.66 3.78 -15.97
N THR A 234 5.43 4.57 -16.72
CA THR A 234 5.49 6.03 -16.54
C THR A 234 4.14 6.67 -16.82
N ALA A 235 3.47 6.26 -17.91
CA ALA A 235 2.14 6.76 -18.25
C ALA A 235 1.10 6.47 -17.18
N PHE A 236 1.11 5.26 -16.58
CA PHE A 236 0.18 4.95 -15.49
C PHE A 236 0.53 5.72 -14.20
N ARG A 237 1.81 5.84 -13.85
CA ARG A 237 2.25 6.70 -12.73
C ARG A 237 1.75 8.13 -12.90
N ASP A 238 1.88 8.70 -14.09
CA ASP A 238 1.42 10.07 -14.35
C ASP A 238 -0.11 10.16 -14.39
N TYR A 239 -0.80 9.13 -14.87
CA TYR A 239 -2.25 9.02 -14.81
C TYR A 239 -2.77 9.04 -13.36
N LEU A 240 -2.05 8.43 -12.40
CA LEU A 240 -2.40 8.49 -10.97
C LEU A 240 -2.42 9.93 -10.43
N LYS A 241 -1.68 10.85 -11.04
CA LYS A 241 -1.65 12.29 -10.71
C LYS A 241 -2.69 13.11 -11.49
N GLY A 242 -3.31 12.49 -12.50
CA GLY A 242 -4.29 13.13 -13.36
C GLY A 242 -5.62 13.42 -12.66
N PRO A 243 -6.46 14.28 -13.26
CA PRO A 243 -7.73 14.69 -12.66
C PRO A 243 -8.71 13.52 -12.48
N GLU A 244 -8.70 12.53 -13.38
CA GLU A 244 -9.56 11.34 -13.30
C GLU A 244 -9.22 10.49 -12.08
N ALA A 245 -7.94 10.19 -11.85
CA ALA A 245 -7.48 9.45 -10.69
C ALA A 245 -7.68 10.27 -9.40
N SER A 246 -7.36 11.57 -9.42
CA SER A 246 -7.58 12.48 -8.28
C SER A 246 -9.06 12.49 -7.83
N ALA A 247 -10.00 12.51 -8.77
CA ALA A 247 -11.43 12.46 -8.45
C ALA A 247 -11.83 11.14 -7.78
N ILE A 248 -11.27 10.01 -8.22
CA ILE A 248 -11.50 8.70 -7.60
C ILE A 248 -10.90 8.67 -6.19
N PHE A 249 -9.66 9.12 -6.00
CA PHE A 249 -9.02 9.20 -4.68
C PHE A 249 -9.83 10.05 -3.70
N LYS A 250 -10.28 11.24 -4.11
CA LYS A 250 -11.12 12.12 -3.29
C LYS A 250 -12.45 11.48 -2.92
N ARG A 251 -13.10 10.76 -3.85
CA ARG A 251 -14.34 10.00 -3.57
C ARG A 251 -14.14 8.96 -2.46
N TYR A 252 -12.94 8.37 -2.38
CA TYR A 252 -12.57 7.43 -1.32
C TYR A 252 -11.98 8.11 -0.07
N GLY A 253 -11.99 9.43 0.04
CA GLY A 253 -11.58 10.15 1.25
C GLY A 253 -10.08 10.44 1.37
N PHE A 254 -9.30 10.22 0.31
CA PHE A 254 -7.90 10.66 0.26
C PHE A 254 -7.82 12.16 -0.05
N THR A 255 -6.78 12.81 0.46
CA THR A 255 -6.39 14.15 -0.01
C THR A 255 -5.39 14.00 -1.15
N THR A 256 -5.47 14.85 -2.17
CA THR A 256 -4.55 14.84 -3.31
C THR A 256 -3.80 16.16 -3.36
N HIS A 257 -2.58 16.14 -3.88
CA HIS A 257 -1.74 17.32 -4.08
C HIS A 257 -1.83 17.86 -5.51
#